data_AF-A0A226HL44-F1
#
_entry.id   AF-A0A226HL44-F1
#
_cell.length_a   1.000
_cell.length_b   1.000
_cell.length_c   1.000
_cell.angle_alpha   90.00
_cell.angle_beta   90.00
_cell.angle_gamma   90.00
#
_symmetry.space_group_name_H-M   'P 1'
#
loop_
_entity.id
_entity.type
_entity.pdbx_description
1 polymer ?
#
loop_
_entity_poly.entity_id
_entity_poly.type
_entity_poly.pdbx_seq_one_letter_code
_entity_poly.pdbx_strand_id
1 'polypeptide(L)'
;MKKLVIMLLFTFSVSFAQNSYIVSKEGTKTFITDNRAEVILVDKRISYVNVGKTWEKYIKFDDLDYAVIGSSLLKSFHLNQKRRPDVYFVYGEKEDKKLIGVAITMTSSQAGMVTSKVLYELYVIDNSETILDQIVLTSTSSSKNIETRKEIAPMIRKHFSDCPDIMAKVQKYDIADEKNATIFSFLTDTEYINCK
;
A
#
# COMPACT_ATOMS: atom_id res chain seq x y z
N MET A 1 -38.32 18.07 42.39
CA MET A 1 -36.89 18.42 42.29
C MET A 1 -36.21 17.43 41.35
N LYS A 2 -36.03 17.80 40.08
CA LYS A 2 -35.32 17.01 39.07
C LYS A 2 -33.83 17.34 39.19
N LYS A 3 -33.00 16.37 39.57
CA LYS A 3 -31.55 16.47 39.39
C LYS A 3 -31.16 15.46 38.30
N LEU A 4 -31.02 15.99 37.10
CA LEU A 4 -30.35 15.35 35.97
C LEU A 4 -28.87 15.22 36.31
N VAL A 5 -28.38 13.99 36.46
CA VAL A 5 -26.95 13.71 36.44
C VAL A 5 -26.65 13.21 35.04
N ILE A 6 -26.27 14.15 34.17
CA ILE A 6 -25.66 13.85 32.87
C ILE A 6 -24.21 13.48 33.17
N MET A 7 -23.94 12.18 33.29
CA MET A 7 -22.58 11.65 33.36
C MET A 7 -22.02 11.63 31.94
N LEU A 8 -21.38 12.74 31.58
CA LEU A 8 -20.68 12.91 30.32
C LEU A 8 -19.42 12.03 30.34
N LEU A 9 -19.55 10.79 29.90
CA LEU A 9 -18.43 9.92 29.56
C LEU A 9 -17.79 10.48 28.28
N PHE A 10 -16.91 11.47 28.45
CA PHE A 10 -15.83 11.70 27.48
C PHE A 10 -14.91 10.49 27.57
N THR A 11 -15.24 9.43 26.83
CA THR A 11 -14.25 8.46 26.39
C THR A 11 -13.30 9.21 25.49
N PHE A 12 -12.25 9.78 26.08
CA PHE A 12 -11.05 10.13 25.34
C PHE A 12 -10.49 8.82 24.78
N SER A 13 -10.95 8.45 23.58
CA SER A 13 -10.20 7.58 22.70
C SER A 13 -8.88 8.31 22.44
N VAL A 14 -7.89 8.02 23.26
CA VAL A 14 -6.49 8.29 22.96
C VAL A 14 -6.22 7.56 21.66
N SER A 15 -6.33 8.27 20.53
CA SER A 15 -5.73 7.83 19.28
C SER A 15 -4.26 7.65 19.59
N PHE A 16 -3.82 6.41 19.73
CA PHE A 16 -2.41 6.08 19.75
C PHE A 16 -1.87 6.58 18.41
N ALA A 17 -1.15 7.70 18.44
CA ALA A 17 -0.32 8.13 17.34
C ALA A 17 0.74 7.02 17.18
N GLN A 18 0.49 6.10 16.24
CA GLN A 18 1.45 5.07 15.88
C GLN A 18 2.57 5.80 15.16
N ASN A 19 3.69 6.03 15.85
CA ASN A 19 4.85 6.67 15.23
C ASN A 19 5.31 5.82 14.05
N SER A 20 5.51 6.42 12.87
CA SER A 20 6.16 5.73 11.76
C SER A 20 7.57 5.29 12.11
N TYR A 21 8.00 4.18 11.54
CA TYR A 21 9.35 3.69 11.73
C TYR A 21 9.83 2.83 10.55
N ILE A 22 11.15 2.74 10.43
CA ILE A 22 11.86 1.89 9.47
C ILE A 22 12.65 0.86 10.26
N VAL A 23 12.65 -0.39 9.81
CA VAL A 23 13.51 -1.46 10.33
C VAL A 23 14.47 -1.87 9.21
N SER A 24 15.77 -1.76 9.47
CA SER A 24 16.79 -2.27 8.56
C SER A 24 16.93 -3.79 8.67
N LYS A 25 17.54 -4.44 7.67
CA LYS A 25 17.86 -5.88 7.70
C LYS A 25 18.75 -6.29 8.88
N GLU A 26 19.49 -5.35 9.44
CA GLU A 26 20.30 -5.55 10.65
C GLU A 26 19.47 -5.49 11.94
N GLY A 27 18.16 -5.21 11.84
CA GLY A 27 17.25 -5.08 12.98
C GLY A 27 17.20 -3.70 13.62
N THR A 28 17.88 -2.70 13.04
CA THR A 28 17.88 -1.33 13.59
C THR A 28 16.54 -0.66 13.32
N LYS A 29 15.82 -0.30 14.38
CA LYS A 29 14.55 0.44 14.31
C LYS A 29 14.78 1.94 14.42
N THR A 30 14.38 2.69 13.39
CA THR A 30 14.48 4.15 13.32
C THR A 30 13.09 4.77 13.26
N PHE A 31 12.75 5.63 14.23
CA PHE A 31 11.48 6.37 14.21
C PHE A 31 11.56 7.59 13.30
N ILE A 32 10.53 7.78 12.47
CA ILE A 32 10.46 8.83 11.46
C ILE A 32 9.17 9.63 11.59
N THR A 33 9.14 10.80 10.96
CA THR A 33 7.93 11.63 10.91
C THR A 33 7.05 11.20 9.73
N ASP A 34 5.81 10.78 10.01
CA ASP A 34 4.87 10.17 9.05
C ASP A 34 4.72 10.97 7.74
N ASN A 35 4.55 12.28 7.83
CA ASN A 35 4.32 13.15 6.68
C ASN A 35 5.61 13.61 5.96
N ARG A 36 6.76 13.07 6.37
CA ARG A 36 8.08 13.36 5.79
C ARG A 36 8.80 12.08 5.40
N ALA A 37 8.04 11.10 4.93
CA ALA A 37 8.56 9.86 4.39
C ALA A 37 8.05 9.70 2.94
N GLU A 38 8.95 9.45 2.01
CA GLU A 38 8.65 9.26 0.59
C GLU A 38 9.28 7.96 0.09
N VAL A 39 8.47 7.09 -0.51
CA VAL A 39 8.93 5.84 -1.12
C VAL A 39 9.24 6.11 -2.59
N ILE A 40 10.52 6.09 -2.95
CA ILE A 40 11.01 6.40 -4.29
C ILE A 40 11.42 5.09 -4.97
N LEU A 41 10.47 4.51 -5.72
CA LEU A 41 10.64 3.19 -6.35
C LEU A 41 11.72 3.18 -7.45
N VAL A 42 11.88 4.29 -8.19
CA VAL A 42 12.87 4.42 -9.27
C VAL A 42 14.29 4.41 -8.71
N ASP A 43 14.53 5.15 -7.62
CA ASP A 43 15.82 5.22 -6.94
C ASP A 43 16.02 4.09 -5.91
N LYS A 44 15.03 3.20 -5.78
CA LYS A 44 15.00 2.09 -4.83
C LYS A 44 15.32 2.48 -3.39
N ARG A 45 14.67 3.53 -2.89
CA ARG A 45 14.92 4.06 -1.54
C ARG A 45 13.68 4.63 -0.87
N ILE A 46 13.72 4.73 0.44
CA ILE A 46 12.80 5.54 1.24
C ILE A 46 13.59 6.77 1.69
N SER A 47 13.11 7.96 1.32
CA SER A 47 13.59 9.22 1.89
C SER A 47 12.78 9.56 3.13
N TYR A 48 13.42 9.99 4.22
CA TYR A 48 12.74 10.22 5.49
C TYR A 48 13.40 11.26 6.39
N VAL A 49 12.65 11.79 7.36
CA VAL A 49 13.14 12.67 8.42
C VAL A 49 12.89 12.02 9.80
N ASN A 50 13.93 11.92 10.62
CA ASN A 50 13.82 11.44 12.01
C ASN A 50 12.93 12.36 12.85
N VAL A 51 12.23 11.78 13.82
CA VAL A 51 11.43 12.56 14.80
C VAL A 51 12.29 13.63 15.48
N GLY A 52 11.81 14.88 15.49
CA GLY A 52 12.51 16.02 16.10
C GLY A 52 13.72 16.53 15.33
N LYS A 53 13.93 16.09 14.08
CA LYS A 53 14.98 16.58 13.19
C LYS A 53 14.37 17.24 11.95
N THR A 54 15.21 17.98 11.22
CA THR A 54 14.80 18.70 9.99
C THR A 54 15.56 18.24 8.74
N TRP A 55 16.67 17.53 8.91
CA TRP A 55 17.46 17.00 7.80
C TRP A 55 16.87 15.71 7.23
N GLU A 56 17.04 15.54 5.93
CA GLU A 56 16.62 14.34 5.22
C GLU A 56 17.69 13.26 5.29
N LYS A 57 17.25 12.01 5.43
CA LYS A 57 18.04 10.79 5.31
C LYS A 57 17.37 9.86 4.32
N TYR A 58 18.08 8.82 3.90
CA TYR A 58 17.47 7.76 3.12
C TYR A 58 17.95 6.39 3.57
N ILE A 59 17.15 5.37 3.27
CA ILE A 59 17.52 3.96 3.34
C ILE A 59 17.25 3.33 1.97
N LYS A 60 18.16 2.50 1.48
CA LYS A 60 17.95 1.75 0.24
C LYS A 60 17.06 0.54 0.51
N PHE A 61 16.33 0.08 -0.50
CA PHE A 61 15.53 -1.14 -0.39
C PHE A 61 16.39 -2.38 -0.10
N ASP A 62 17.62 -2.42 -0.61
CA ASP A 62 18.58 -3.50 -0.32
C ASP A 62 18.92 -3.63 1.16
N ASP A 63 18.84 -2.55 1.93
CA ASP A 63 19.13 -2.49 3.36
C ASP A 63 17.85 -2.53 4.23
N LEU A 64 16.67 -2.48 3.59
CA LEU A 64 15.36 -2.43 4.22
C LEU A 64 14.83 -3.83 4.52
N ASP A 65 14.38 -4.05 5.75
CA ASP A 65 13.52 -5.19 6.08
C ASP A 65 12.05 -4.78 5.84
N TYR A 66 11.57 -3.80 6.62
CA TYR A 66 10.24 -3.23 6.45
C TYR A 66 10.13 -1.80 6.98
N ALA A 67 9.09 -1.08 6.56
CA ALA A 67 8.74 0.23 7.06
C ALA A 67 7.24 0.34 7.36
N VAL A 68 6.92 0.99 8.47
CA VAL A 68 5.57 1.43 8.82
C VAL A 68 5.53 2.94 8.62
N ILE A 69 4.73 3.40 7.66
CA ILE A 69 4.61 4.83 7.29
C ILE A 69 3.14 5.22 7.43
N GLY A 70 2.81 5.92 8.51
CA GLY A 70 1.43 6.14 8.94
C GLY A 70 0.73 4.79 9.14
N SER A 71 -0.38 4.59 8.44
CA SER A 71 -1.13 3.32 8.42
C SER A 71 -0.60 2.31 7.39
N SER A 72 0.45 2.63 6.64
CA SER A 72 0.94 1.78 5.55
C SER A 72 2.07 0.87 6.02
N LEU A 73 2.10 -0.37 5.51
CA LEU A 73 3.18 -1.32 5.71
C LEU A 73 3.88 -1.61 4.38
N LEU A 74 5.16 -1.26 4.28
CA LEU A 74 6.01 -1.55 3.14
C LEU A 74 7.00 -2.65 3.54
N LYS A 75 7.10 -3.71 2.75
CA LYS A 75 8.01 -4.86 2.99
C LYS A 75 8.73 -5.26 1.73
N SER A 76 9.92 -5.83 1.90
CA SER A 76 10.66 -6.48 0.81
C SER A 76 10.09 -7.86 0.50
N PHE A 77 9.99 -8.23 -0.79
CA PHE A 77 9.51 -9.55 -1.24
C PHE A 77 10.34 -10.05 -2.43
N HIS A 78 10.63 -11.34 -2.47
CA HIS A 78 11.39 -12.01 -3.53
C HIS A 78 10.45 -12.82 -4.44
N LEU A 79 9.58 -12.09 -5.13
CA LEU A 79 8.74 -12.71 -6.16
C LEU A 79 9.68 -13.23 -7.26
N ASN A 80 9.65 -14.54 -7.55
CA ASN A 80 10.48 -15.21 -8.57
C ASN A 80 10.13 -14.77 -10.01
N GLN A 81 10.20 -13.47 -10.29
CA GLN A 81 9.91 -12.83 -11.57
C GLN A 81 11.07 -11.91 -11.97
N LYS A 82 11.38 -11.88 -13.28
CA LYS A 82 12.42 -10.98 -13.80
C LYS A 82 11.94 -9.52 -13.73
N ARG A 83 12.79 -8.64 -13.17
CA ARG A 83 12.66 -7.16 -13.19
C ARG A 83 11.37 -6.61 -12.55
N ARG A 84 11.19 -6.88 -11.26
CA ARG A 84 10.09 -6.31 -10.46
C ARG A 84 10.64 -5.49 -9.28
N PRO A 85 9.81 -4.62 -8.68
CA PRO A 85 10.16 -3.92 -7.43
C PRO A 85 10.59 -4.91 -6.35
N ASP A 86 11.61 -4.53 -5.57
CA ASP A 86 12.08 -5.35 -4.44
C ASP A 86 11.18 -5.17 -3.20
N VAL A 87 10.29 -4.16 -3.22
CA VAL A 87 9.39 -3.80 -2.13
C VAL A 87 7.96 -3.59 -2.60
N TYR A 88 7.01 -3.93 -1.74
CA TYR A 88 5.58 -3.77 -1.98
C TYR A 88 4.87 -3.27 -0.73
N PHE A 89 3.78 -2.53 -0.93
CA PHE A 89 2.84 -2.24 0.15
C PHE A 89 1.99 -3.48 0.43
N VAL A 90 1.75 -3.75 1.70
CA VAL A 90 0.86 -4.81 2.15
C VAL A 90 -0.51 -4.20 2.42
N TYR A 91 -1.48 -4.47 1.55
CA TYR A 91 -2.86 -4.00 1.73
C TYR A 91 -3.64 -4.89 2.70
N GLY A 92 -3.25 -6.17 2.79
CA GLY A 92 -3.97 -7.17 3.56
C GLY A 92 -3.09 -8.37 3.90
N GLU A 93 -3.16 -8.87 5.13
CA GLU A 93 -2.40 -10.04 5.56
C GLU A 93 -3.29 -11.01 6.35
N LYS A 94 -3.34 -12.27 5.92
CA LYS A 94 -3.95 -13.41 6.61
C LYS A 94 -2.88 -14.36 7.14
N GLU A 95 -3.29 -15.42 7.83
CA GLU A 95 -2.38 -16.46 8.28
C GLU A 95 -1.62 -17.13 7.14
N ASP A 96 -2.27 -17.37 5.99
CA ASP A 96 -1.75 -18.17 4.88
C ASP A 96 -1.26 -17.34 3.67
N LYS A 97 -1.70 -16.08 3.54
CA LYS A 97 -1.47 -15.26 2.34
C LYS A 97 -1.50 -13.76 2.59
N LYS A 98 -1.00 -13.00 1.62
CA LYS A 98 -0.90 -11.54 1.62
C LYS A 98 -1.40 -10.96 0.32
N LEU A 99 -2.09 -9.83 0.41
CA LEU A 99 -2.43 -8.95 -0.71
C LEU A 99 -1.42 -7.82 -0.73
N ILE A 100 -0.58 -7.80 -1.77
CA ILE A 100 0.51 -6.82 -1.90
C ILE A 100 0.43 -6.10 -3.24
N GLY A 101 0.97 -4.89 -3.30
CA GLY A 101 1.10 -4.20 -4.57
C GLY A 101 1.76 -2.85 -4.48
N VAL A 102 1.84 -2.20 -5.63
CA VAL A 102 2.57 -0.94 -5.80
C VAL A 102 2.09 -0.20 -7.05
N ALA A 103 2.21 1.13 -6.99
CA ALA A 103 1.97 2.03 -8.11
C ALA A 103 3.28 2.75 -8.48
N ILE A 104 3.77 2.52 -9.71
CA ILE A 104 5.05 3.05 -10.19
C ILE A 104 4.78 4.07 -11.30
N THR A 105 5.18 5.32 -11.08
CA THR A 105 5.16 6.32 -12.15
C THR A 105 6.28 6.05 -13.15
N MET A 106 5.91 5.77 -14.40
CA MET A 106 6.80 5.56 -15.52
C MET A 106 6.81 6.78 -16.43
N THR A 107 7.99 7.40 -16.58
CA THR A 107 8.19 8.54 -17.47
C THR A 107 8.96 8.10 -18.71
N SER A 108 8.50 8.51 -19.90
CA SER A 108 9.17 8.25 -21.18
C SER A 108 9.31 9.55 -21.96
N SER A 109 10.52 9.85 -22.40
CA SER A 109 10.80 10.96 -23.31
C SER A 109 11.01 10.42 -24.73
N GLN A 110 10.14 10.79 -25.66
CA GLN A 110 10.31 10.46 -27.08
C GLN A 110 10.14 11.72 -27.92
N ALA A 111 11.14 12.03 -28.75
CA ALA A 111 11.16 13.21 -29.63
C ALA A 111 10.85 14.55 -28.93
N GLY A 112 11.36 14.75 -27.71
CA GLY A 112 11.15 15.97 -26.94
C GLY A 112 9.81 16.06 -26.19
N MET A 113 8.90 15.10 -26.38
CA MET A 113 7.67 15.00 -25.58
C MET A 113 7.87 14.04 -24.41
N VAL A 114 7.57 14.52 -23.20
CA VAL A 114 7.57 13.71 -21.98
C VAL A 114 6.16 13.19 -21.75
N THR A 115 6.03 11.87 -21.69
CA THR A 115 4.78 11.19 -21.34
C THR A 115 4.95 10.47 -20.01
N SER A 116 3.92 10.49 -19.17
CA SER A 116 3.90 9.77 -17.89
C SER A 116 2.69 8.84 -17.85
N LYS A 117 2.90 7.63 -17.35
CA LYS A 117 1.84 6.66 -17.02
C LYS A 117 2.18 5.96 -15.72
N VAL A 118 1.17 5.47 -15.01
CA VAL A 118 1.39 4.67 -13.80
C VAL A 118 1.25 3.20 -14.15
N LEU A 119 2.25 2.40 -13.78
CA LEU A 119 2.18 0.94 -13.77
C LEU A 119 1.70 0.51 -12.39
N TYR A 120 0.65 -0.29 -12.36
CA TYR A 120 0.13 -0.91 -11.17
C TYR A 120 0.44 -2.40 -11.18
N GLU A 121 0.94 -2.88 -10.06
CA GLU A 121 1.11 -4.31 -9.81
C GLU A 121 0.36 -4.67 -8.52
N LEU A 122 -0.43 -5.73 -8.58
CA LEU A 122 -1.19 -6.27 -7.45
C LEU A 122 -1.05 -7.79 -7.47
N TYR A 123 -0.70 -8.37 -6.33
CA TYR A 123 -0.48 -9.81 -6.18
C TYR A 123 -1.19 -10.33 -4.94
N VAL A 124 -1.68 -11.56 -5.04
CA VAL A 124 -1.94 -12.41 -3.88
C VAL A 124 -0.80 -13.42 -3.80
N ILE A 125 -0.10 -13.44 -2.68
CA ILE A 125 1.02 -14.35 -2.44
C ILE A 125 0.79 -15.19 -1.20
N ASP A 126 1.34 -16.40 -1.16
CA ASP A 126 1.40 -17.19 0.07
C ASP A 126 2.59 -16.79 0.96
N ASN A 127 2.77 -17.50 2.10
CA ASN A 127 3.88 -17.27 3.01
C ASN A 127 5.27 -17.65 2.46
N SER A 128 5.33 -18.43 1.38
CA SER A 128 6.56 -18.75 0.67
C SER A 128 6.87 -17.74 -0.44
N GLU A 129 6.11 -16.64 -0.51
CA GLU A 129 6.17 -15.62 -1.56
C GLU A 129 5.83 -16.17 -2.95
N THR A 130 5.12 -17.30 -3.01
CA THR A 130 4.58 -17.85 -4.25
C THR A 130 3.33 -17.07 -4.66
N ILE A 131 3.29 -16.64 -5.92
CA ILE A 131 2.15 -15.89 -6.47
C ILE A 131 0.98 -16.85 -6.72
N LEU A 132 -0.13 -16.59 -6.03
CA LEU A 132 -1.40 -17.32 -6.17
C LEU A 132 -2.30 -16.68 -7.22
N ASP A 133 -2.27 -15.34 -7.32
CA ASP A 133 -3.02 -14.57 -8.33
C ASP A 133 -2.31 -13.22 -8.56
N GLN A 134 -2.48 -12.63 -9.75
CA GLN A 134 -1.82 -11.37 -10.08
C GLN A 134 -2.59 -10.53 -11.09
N ILE A 135 -2.50 -9.21 -10.93
CA ILE A 135 -2.99 -8.22 -11.88
C ILE A 135 -1.89 -7.18 -12.12
N VAL A 136 -1.57 -6.96 -13.39
CA VAL A 136 -0.59 -5.95 -13.83
C VAL A 136 -1.19 -5.14 -14.96
N LEU A 137 -1.31 -3.83 -14.75
CA LEU A 137 -1.95 -2.91 -15.71
C LEU A 137 -1.35 -1.51 -15.64
N THR A 138 -1.63 -0.70 -16.66
CA THR A 138 -1.24 0.72 -16.68
C THR A 138 -2.46 1.64 -16.55
N SER A 139 -2.22 2.88 -16.11
CA SER A 139 -3.26 3.92 -15.99
C SER A 139 -3.96 4.30 -17.31
N THR A 140 -3.43 3.87 -18.45
CA THR A 140 -3.99 4.12 -19.78
C THR A 140 -5.38 3.49 -19.94
N SER A 141 -6.29 4.19 -20.63
CA SER A 141 -7.69 3.76 -20.84
C SER A 141 -7.89 2.90 -22.09
N SER A 142 -6.97 1.97 -22.37
CA SER A 142 -7.19 0.98 -23.43
C SER A 142 -8.30 0.02 -23.03
N SER A 143 -9.06 -0.51 -23.99
CA SER A 143 -10.14 -1.48 -23.71
C SER A 143 -9.63 -2.66 -22.88
N LYS A 144 -8.43 -3.16 -23.19
CA LYS A 144 -7.76 -4.19 -22.40
C LYS A 144 -7.61 -3.79 -20.92
N ASN A 145 -7.08 -2.60 -20.65
CA ASN A 145 -6.89 -2.15 -19.26
C ASN A 145 -8.22 -1.89 -18.55
N ILE A 146 -9.25 -1.41 -19.27
CA ILE A 146 -10.58 -1.20 -18.70
C ILE A 146 -11.20 -2.54 -18.28
N GLU A 147 -11.05 -3.59 -19.08
CA GLU A 147 -11.51 -4.94 -18.71
C GLU A 147 -10.70 -5.51 -17.54
N THR A 148 -9.36 -5.41 -17.57
CA THR A 148 -8.51 -5.89 -16.46
C THR A 148 -8.82 -5.20 -15.12
N ARG A 149 -9.26 -3.93 -15.13
CA ARG A 149 -9.69 -3.24 -13.89
C ARG A 149 -10.87 -3.94 -13.21
N LYS A 150 -11.80 -4.50 -13.98
CA LYS A 150 -12.96 -5.22 -13.47
C LYS A 150 -12.58 -6.51 -12.74
N GLU A 151 -11.37 -7.03 -12.97
CA GLU A 151 -10.88 -8.27 -12.36
C GLU A 151 -10.31 -8.03 -10.95
N ILE A 152 -9.97 -6.79 -10.58
CA ILE A 152 -9.34 -6.46 -9.30
C ILE A 152 -10.23 -6.83 -8.11
N ALA A 153 -11.46 -6.33 -8.08
CA ALA A 153 -12.37 -6.61 -6.96
C ALA A 153 -12.74 -8.10 -6.85
N PRO A 154 -13.07 -8.82 -7.95
CA PRO A 154 -13.21 -10.28 -7.94
C PRO A 154 -11.98 -11.03 -7.42
N MET A 155 -10.77 -10.66 -7.83
CA MET A 155 -9.53 -11.29 -7.35
C MET A 155 -9.40 -11.13 -5.82
N ILE A 156 -9.64 -9.92 -5.30
CA ILE A 156 -9.56 -9.68 -3.86
C ILE A 156 -10.64 -10.45 -3.10
N ARG A 157 -11.89 -10.44 -3.59
CA ARG A 157 -13.01 -11.20 -2.99
C ARG A 157 -12.75 -12.70 -2.95
N LYS A 158 -12.20 -13.26 -4.02
CA LYS A 158 -11.85 -14.69 -4.12
C LYS A 158 -10.89 -15.13 -3.00
N HIS A 159 -9.94 -14.26 -2.62
CA HIS A 159 -8.91 -14.62 -1.65
C HIS A 159 -9.18 -14.07 -0.22
N PHE A 160 -9.95 -13.00 -0.06
CA PHE A 160 -10.13 -12.28 1.21
C PHE A 160 -11.60 -12.06 1.64
N SER A 161 -12.53 -12.89 1.15
CA SER A 161 -13.98 -12.76 1.43
C SER A 161 -14.38 -12.78 2.91
N ASP A 162 -13.60 -13.47 3.75
CA ASP A 162 -13.73 -13.60 5.20
C ASP A 162 -13.05 -12.46 6.00
N CYS A 163 -12.45 -11.46 5.34
CA CYS A 163 -11.85 -10.30 5.99
C CYS A 163 -12.73 -9.05 5.77
N PRO A 164 -13.62 -8.70 6.73
CA PRO A 164 -14.59 -7.62 6.54
C PRO A 164 -13.96 -6.27 6.22
N ASP A 165 -12.82 -5.95 6.82
CA ASP A 165 -12.14 -4.66 6.62
C ASP A 165 -11.58 -4.52 5.20
N ILE A 166 -10.97 -5.58 4.65
CA ILE A 166 -10.57 -5.59 3.23
C ILE A 166 -11.80 -5.49 2.34
N MET A 167 -12.87 -6.22 2.65
CA MET A 167 -14.10 -6.16 1.85
C MET A 167 -14.73 -4.77 1.86
N ALA A 168 -14.75 -4.08 3.01
CA ALA A 168 -15.22 -2.71 3.12
C ALA A 168 -14.34 -1.76 2.29
N LYS A 169 -13.01 -1.90 2.36
CA LYS A 169 -12.07 -1.13 1.55
C LYS A 169 -12.28 -1.36 0.04
N VAL A 170 -12.46 -2.60 -0.39
CA VAL A 170 -12.76 -2.91 -1.80
C VAL A 170 -14.09 -2.30 -2.23
N GLN A 171 -15.14 -2.44 -1.43
CA GLN A 171 -16.48 -1.89 -1.74
C GLN A 171 -16.47 -0.37 -1.90
N LYS A 172 -15.63 0.34 -1.14
CA LYS A 172 -15.45 1.79 -1.27
C LYS A 172 -14.98 2.22 -2.68
N TYR A 173 -14.21 1.36 -3.36
CA TYR A 173 -13.57 1.69 -4.64
C TYR A 173 -14.10 0.88 -5.84
N ASP A 174 -14.84 -0.20 -5.60
CA ASP A 174 -15.54 -0.98 -6.63
C ASP A 174 -16.86 -0.31 -7.05
N ILE A 175 -16.73 0.92 -7.54
CA ILE A 175 -17.84 1.73 -8.03
C ILE A 175 -17.86 1.62 -9.55
N ALA A 176 -19.03 1.26 -10.09
CA ALA A 176 -19.23 1.17 -11.53
C ALA A 176 -19.10 2.56 -12.18
N ASP A 177 -18.02 2.76 -12.93
CA ASP A 177 -17.84 3.87 -13.86
C ASP A 177 -17.47 3.32 -15.24
N GLU A 178 -17.65 4.11 -16.30
CA GLU A 178 -17.42 3.66 -17.70
C GLU A 178 -16.02 3.06 -17.92
N LYS A 179 -15.03 3.50 -17.14
CA LYS A 179 -13.62 3.12 -17.26
C LYS A 179 -13.14 2.22 -16.13
N ASN A 180 -13.99 1.91 -15.14
CA ASN A 180 -13.64 1.34 -13.85
C ASN A 180 -12.39 2.01 -13.23
N ALA A 181 -12.27 3.33 -13.35
CA ALA A 181 -11.07 4.06 -12.94
C ALA A 181 -10.97 4.24 -11.42
N THR A 182 -12.11 4.22 -10.73
CA THR A 182 -12.20 4.39 -9.26
C THR A 182 -11.39 3.33 -8.51
N ILE A 183 -11.26 2.13 -9.07
CA ILE A 183 -10.49 1.05 -8.46
C ILE A 183 -9.00 1.38 -8.32
N PHE A 184 -8.45 2.33 -9.09
CA PHE A 184 -7.07 2.76 -8.88
C PHE A 184 -6.86 3.42 -7.53
N SER A 185 -7.89 4.03 -6.95
CA SER A 185 -7.82 4.60 -5.60
C SER A 185 -7.60 3.52 -4.53
N PHE A 186 -8.04 2.28 -4.75
CA PHE A 186 -7.69 1.15 -3.89
C PHE A 186 -6.18 0.90 -3.89
N LEU A 187 -5.54 0.99 -5.05
CA LEU A 187 -4.11 0.72 -5.23
C LEU A 187 -3.21 1.84 -4.69
N THR A 188 -3.74 3.06 -4.58
CA THR A 188 -3.03 4.19 -3.95
C THR A 188 -3.33 4.34 -2.47
N ASP A 189 -4.42 3.73 -1.99
CA ASP A 189 -4.74 3.64 -0.57
C ASP A 189 -3.93 2.49 0.04
N THR A 190 -2.76 2.81 0.59
CA THR A 190 -1.77 1.84 1.09
C THR A 190 -1.98 1.40 2.53
N GLU A 191 -3.14 1.71 3.12
CA GLU A 191 -3.49 1.27 4.47
C GLU A 191 -3.37 -0.26 4.59
N TYR A 192 -2.60 -0.69 5.60
CA TYR A 192 -2.39 -2.08 5.97
C TYR A 192 -3.54 -2.59 6.82
N ILE A 193 -4.11 -3.74 6.43
CA ILE A 193 -5.18 -4.41 7.15
C ILE A 193 -4.67 -5.78 7.62
N ASN A 194 -4.70 -6.02 8.93
CA ASN A 194 -4.41 -7.33 9.51
C ASN A 194 -5.70 -8.15 9.61
N CYS A 195 -5.77 -9.25 8.87
CA CYS A 195 -6.89 -10.19 8.82
C CYS A 195 -6.57 -11.52 9.52
N LYS A 196 -5.51 -11.56 10.34
CA LYS A 196 -5.20 -12.71 11.21
C LYS A 196 -6.04 -12.69 12.47
#